data_AF-A0A3M2D047-F1
#
_entry.id   AF-A0A3M2D047-F1
#
_cell.length_a   1.000
_cell.length_b   1.000
_cell.length_c   1.000
_cell.angle_alpha   90.00
_cell.angle_beta   90.00
_cell.angle_gamma   90.00
#
_symmetry.space_group_name_H-M   'P 1'
#
loop_
_entity.id
_entity.type
_entity.pdbx_description
1 polymer ?
#
loop_
_entity_poly.entity_id
_entity_poly.type
_entity_poly.pdbx_seq_one_letter_code
_entity_poly.pdbx_strand_id
1 'polypeptide(L)'
;MLKFFQSLKNQKPAKVKALVINSKENAKNFYKKPLWLPAFPYYSLVLIFSLLLFAISLVVLHEVEDKPFWIAGLLATTSIFTAFIFREFFLRKSRDAFLKAQKRLDDNLRVFASPKKREKLTLEKNLFLIRQIERKSEAAKVLVDLAEVHRNVFESCNEYLNLVEKELKEISAESPRLVAILKGKRKVEQIRKYHVLVWAELEAQNMMNSLENLEKTSEKLRLTRRTLENLKIALSYYPNERKLVESVKAVEELMVSIKVSSHIKKANRASSQGKYNVAVEYYQNALNVLEQSKDVEKHVLIEKINQEIQRLLGEENKSDQPEMS
;
A
#
# COMPACT_ATOMS: atom_id res chain seq x y z
N MET A 1 6.19 13.53 0.41
CA MET A 1 7.19 12.48 0.69
C MET A 1 8.08 12.81 1.90
N LEU A 2 8.89 13.89 1.92
CA LEU A 2 9.71 14.24 3.10
C LEU A 2 8.88 14.47 4.39
N LYS A 3 7.74 15.16 4.28
CA LYS A 3 6.78 15.37 5.38
C LYS A 3 6.15 14.07 5.91
N PHE A 4 6.07 13.02 5.10
CA PHE A 4 5.51 11.71 5.51
C PHE A 4 6.52 10.94 6.36
N PHE A 5 7.79 10.89 5.96
CA PHE A 5 8.86 10.26 6.75
C PHE A 5 9.18 11.02 8.04
N GLN A 6 9.08 12.36 8.04
CA GLN A 6 9.15 13.15 9.27
C GLN A 6 7.95 12.94 10.20
N SER A 7 6.75 12.68 9.65
CA SER A 7 5.56 12.33 10.44
C SER A 7 5.67 10.95 11.09
N LEU A 8 6.32 9.99 10.44
CA LEU A 8 6.56 8.63 10.97
C LEU A 8 7.44 8.63 12.22
N LYS A 9 8.39 9.57 12.33
CA LYS A 9 9.29 9.68 13.48
C LYS A 9 8.61 10.25 14.75
N ASN A 10 7.46 10.91 14.61
CA ASN A 10 6.89 11.79 15.66
C ASN A 10 5.50 11.40 16.20
N GLN A 11 4.84 10.33 15.73
CA GLN A 11 3.48 10.01 16.20
C GLN A 11 3.46 9.11 17.46
N LYS A 12 2.87 9.64 18.56
CA LYS A 12 2.56 8.90 19.79
C LYS A 12 1.41 7.88 19.57
N PRO A 13 1.44 6.71 20.22
CA PRO A 13 0.59 5.54 19.93
C PRO A 13 -0.93 5.72 20.19
N ALA A 14 -1.37 6.78 20.87
CA ALA A 14 -2.77 6.96 21.27
C ALA A 14 -3.64 7.65 20.19
N LYS A 15 -3.10 8.57 19.39
CA LYS A 15 -3.85 9.22 18.29
C LYS A 15 -4.07 8.32 17.08
N VAL A 16 -3.25 7.27 16.96
CA VAL A 16 -3.32 6.27 15.89
C VAL A 16 -4.52 5.32 16.08
N LYS A 17 -4.93 5.05 17.33
CA LYS A 17 -6.08 4.16 17.63
C LYS A 17 -7.41 4.63 17.02
N ALA A 18 -7.65 5.94 16.89
CA ALA A 18 -8.88 6.47 16.28
C ALA A 18 -8.88 6.37 14.74
N LEU A 19 -7.71 6.32 14.11
CA LEU A 19 -7.53 6.06 12.67
C LEU A 19 -7.53 4.55 12.33
N VAL A 20 -7.12 3.72 13.30
CA VAL A 20 -7.00 2.25 13.17
C VAL A 20 -8.36 1.53 13.10
N ILE A 21 -9.41 2.05 13.74
CA ILE A 21 -10.76 1.46 13.64
C ILE A 21 -11.31 1.60 12.21
N ASN A 22 -10.93 2.65 11.48
CA ASN A 22 -11.36 2.89 10.10
C ASN A 22 -10.54 2.08 9.06
N SER A 23 -9.35 1.59 9.43
CA SER A 23 -8.42 0.89 8.52
C SER A 23 -8.69 -0.63 8.42
N LYS A 24 -9.16 -1.25 9.51
CA LYS A 24 -9.43 -2.70 9.55
C LYS A 24 -10.62 -3.15 8.69
N GLU A 25 -11.59 -2.27 8.43
CA GLU A 25 -12.64 -2.54 7.43
C GLU A 25 -12.15 -2.39 5.99
N ASN A 26 -11.15 -1.53 5.74
CA ASN A 26 -10.67 -1.25 4.39
C ASN A 26 -9.89 -2.43 3.78
N ALA A 27 -9.04 -3.11 4.54
CA ALA A 27 -8.21 -4.23 4.04
C ALA A 27 -9.01 -5.44 3.52
N LYS A 28 -10.13 -5.79 4.16
CA LYS A 28 -11.05 -6.87 3.68
C LYS A 28 -12.05 -6.39 2.63
N ASN A 29 -12.19 -5.08 2.46
CA ASN A 29 -13.01 -4.46 1.42
C ASN A 29 -12.23 -4.17 0.12
N PHE A 30 -10.92 -4.46 0.01
CA PHE A 30 -10.14 -4.16 -1.21
C PHE A 30 -10.53 -4.95 -2.47
N TYR A 31 -11.26 -6.07 -2.33
CA TYR A 31 -11.97 -6.74 -3.44
C TYR A 31 -13.49 -6.47 -3.44
N LYS A 32 -14.00 -5.76 -2.45
CA LYS A 32 -15.36 -5.23 -2.53
C LYS A 32 -15.26 -3.94 -3.34
N LYS A 33 -16.15 -3.86 -4.32
CA LYS A 33 -16.55 -2.65 -5.04
C LYS A 33 -16.37 -1.43 -4.11
N PRO A 34 -15.85 -0.28 -4.59
CA PRO A 34 -15.70 0.93 -3.77
C PRO A 34 -16.92 1.07 -2.88
N LEU A 35 -16.75 1.42 -1.60
CA LEU A 35 -17.78 1.41 -0.55
C LEU A 35 -19.11 1.96 -1.07
N TRP A 36 -19.94 1.06 -1.58
CA TRP A 36 -21.20 1.36 -2.21
C TRP A 36 -22.21 0.65 -1.35
N LEU A 37 -22.89 1.44 -0.50
CA LEU A 37 -24.09 0.96 0.16
C LEU A 37 -25.01 0.42 -0.94
N PRO A 38 -25.44 -0.85 -0.86
CA PRO A 38 -26.46 -1.38 -1.76
C PRO A 38 -27.66 -0.42 -1.82
N ALA A 39 -28.48 -0.51 -2.89
CA ALA A 39 -29.66 0.35 -3.06
C ALA A 39 -30.43 0.52 -1.75
N PHE A 40 -30.69 -0.61 -1.11
CA PHE A 40 -31.47 -0.75 0.11
C PHE A 40 -30.91 0.02 1.34
N PRO A 41 -29.73 -0.30 1.92
CA PRO A 41 -29.27 0.34 3.16
C PRO A 41 -29.03 1.84 3.03
N TYR A 42 -28.68 2.35 1.84
CA TYR A 42 -28.58 3.80 1.62
C TYR A 42 -29.95 4.48 1.76
N TYR A 43 -31.01 3.95 1.12
CA TYR A 43 -32.34 4.54 1.22
C TYR A 43 -32.92 4.38 2.63
N SER A 44 -32.62 3.28 3.32
CA SER A 44 -32.98 3.10 4.72
C SER A 44 -32.34 4.16 5.63
N LEU A 45 -31.06 4.45 5.45
CA LEU A 45 -30.36 5.50 6.22
C LEU A 45 -30.91 6.90 5.92
N VAL A 46 -31.16 7.22 4.65
CA VAL A 46 -31.75 8.49 4.24
C VAL A 46 -33.15 8.67 4.84
N LEU A 47 -33.96 7.61 4.85
CA LEU A 47 -35.29 7.62 5.44
C LEU A 47 -35.22 7.85 6.96
N ILE A 48 -34.37 7.11 7.67
CA ILE A 48 -34.17 7.26 9.12
C ILE A 48 -33.70 8.68 9.45
N PHE A 49 -32.73 9.20 8.71
CA PHE A 49 -32.22 10.56 8.88
C PHE A 49 -33.31 11.61 8.61
N SER A 50 -34.12 11.42 7.57
CA SER A 50 -35.26 12.30 7.28
C SER A 50 -36.32 12.28 8.37
N LEU A 51 -36.62 11.11 8.94
CA LEU A 51 -37.57 10.98 10.06
C LEU A 51 -37.03 11.65 11.33
N LEU A 52 -35.73 11.53 11.60
CA LEU A 52 -35.08 12.23 12.72
C LEU A 52 -35.11 13.74 12.53
N LEU A 53 -34.77 14.24 11.33
CA LEU A 53 -34.86 15.67 11.01
C LEU A 53 -36.29 16.19 11.16
N PHE A 54 -37.27 15.40 10.73
CA PHE A 54 -38.68 15.75 10.89
C PHE A 54 -39.08 15.84 12.37
N ALA A 55 -38.72 14.83 13.19
CA ALA A 55 -38.99 14.84 14.63
C ALA A 55 -38.32 16.02 15.35
N ILE A 56 -37.05 16.31 15.03
CA ILE A 56 -36.33 17.47 15.58
C ILE A 56 -37.02 18.77 15.17
N SER A 57 -37.40 18.89 13.89
CA SER A 57 -38.10 20.08 13.39
C SER A 57 -39.44 20.27 14.07
N LEU A 58 -40.17 19.19 14.38
CA LEU A 58 -41.42 19.27 15.15
C LEU A 58 -41.20 19.77 16.57
N VAL A 59 -40.18 19.27 17.27
CA VAL A 59 -39.85 19.74 18.64
C VAL A 59 -39.50 21.23 18.62
N VAL A 60 -38.65 21.66 17.69
CA VAL A 60 -38.23 23.06 17.56
C VAL A 60 -39.37 23.99 17.14
N LEU A 61 -40.27 23.54 16.25
CA LEU A 61 -41.42 24.36 15.85
C LEU A 61 -42.51 24.40 16.91
N HIS A 62 -42.62 23.39 17.79
CA HIS A 62 -43.63 23.35 18.84
C HIS A 62 -43.43 24.46 19.89
N GLU A 63 -42.19 24.93 20.08
CA GLU A 63 -41.87 26.02 21.01
C GLU A 63 -42.18 27.42 20.45
N VAL A 64 -42.52 27.53 19.15
CA VAL A 64 -42.81 28.81 18.51
C VAL A 64 -44.28 28.83 18.12
N GLU A 65 -45.10 29.52 18.93
CA GLU A 65 -46.53 29.72 18.64
C GLU A 65 -46.72 30.28 17.21
N ASP A 66 -47.72 29.74 16.51
CA ASP A 66 -48.18 30.09 15.16
C ASP A 66 -47.38 29.63 13.93
N LYS A 67 -46.34 28.79 14.06
CA LYS A 67 -45.68 28.22 12.86
C LYS A 67 -46.42 26.97 12.33
N PRO A 68 -46.71 26.92 11.01
CA PRO A 68 -47.48 25.82 10.46
C PRO A 68 -46.63 24.55 10.24
N PHE A 69 -47.19 23.40 10.65
CA PHE A 69 -46.57 22.06 10.60
C PHE A 69 -46.00 21.65 9.22
N TRP A 70 -46.53 22.19 8.11
CA TRP A 70 -46.07 21.85 6.76
C TRP A 70 -44.61 22.23 6.48
N ILE A 71 -44.05 23.20 7.23
CA ILE A 71 -42.63 23.61 7.08
C ILE A 71 -41.68 22.46 7.44
N ALA A 72 -41.98 21.70 8.51
CA ALA A 72 -41.19 20.53 8.90
C ALA A 72 -41.25 19.42 7.85
N GLY A 73 -42.42 19.20 7.23
CA GLY A 73 -42.60 18.27 6.12
C GLY A 73 -41.81 18.67 4.87
N LEU A 74 -41.74 19.97 4.57
CA LEU A 74 -40.99 20.50 3.42
C LEU A 74 -39.47 20.32 3.60
N LEU A 75 -38.96 20.51 4.82
CA LEU A 75 -37.55 20.23 5.15
C LEU A 75 -37.19 18.74 5.04
N ALA A 76 -38.07 17.85 5.49
CA ALA A 76 -37.85 16.41 5.39
C ALA A 76 -37.84 15.94 3.92
N THR A 77 -38.82 16.38 3.13
CA THR A 77 -38.94 16.02 1.70
C THR A 77 -37.78 16.55 0.85
N THR A 78 -37.33 17.79 1.10
CA THR A 78 -36.16 18.36 0.41
C THR A 78 -34.87 17.60 0.74
N SER A 79 -34.70 17.10 1.97
CA SER A 79 -33.56 16.26 2.37
C SER A 79 -33.54 14.93 1.59
N ILE A 80 -34.68 14.24 1.49
CA ILE A 80 -34.80 12.99 0.70
C ILE A 80 -34.48 13.25 -0.78
N PHE A 81 -35.03 14.33 -1.34
CA PHE A 81 -34.81 14.69 -2.74
C PHE A 81 -33.33 15.01 -3.02
N THR A 82 -32.69 15.76 -2.13
CA THR A 82 -31.25 16.06 -2.21
C THR A 82 -30.40 14.80 -2.15
N ALA A 83 -30.73 13.86 -1.25
CA ALA A 83 -30.06 12.58 -1.16
C ALA A 83 -30.27 11.70 -2.41
N PHE A 84 -31.44 11.81 -3.06
CA PHE A 84 -31.71 11.12 -4.32
C PHE A 84 -30.84 11.68 -5.45
N ILE A 85 -30.79 13.00 -5.61
CA ILE A 85 -29.93 13.67 -6.61
C ILE A 85 -28.46 13.34 -6.37
N PHE A 86 -28.00 13.39 -5.11
CA PHE A 86 -26.63 13.08 -4.76
C PHE A 86 -26.23 11.67 -5.20
N ARG A 87 -27.08 10.67 -4.92
CA ARG A 87 -26.86 9.30 -5.34
C ARG A 87 -26.85 9.15 -6.87
N GLU A 88 -27.87 9.71 -7.51
CA GLU A 88 -28.07 9.49 -8.94
C GLU A 88 -27.00 10.21 -9.78
N PHE A 89 -26.56 11.40 -9.35
CA PHE A 89 -25.62 12.19 -10.11
C PHE A 89 -24.16 11.89 -9.76
N PHE A 90 -23.78 11.89 -8.48
CA PHE A 90 -22.37 11.73 -8.09
C PHE A 90 -21.95 10.26 -8.05
N LEU A 91 -22.77 9.41 -7.41
CA LEU A 91 -22.42 8.00 -7.28
C LEU A 91 -22.53 7.33 -8.66
N ARG A 92 -23.63 7.44 -9.39
CA ARG A 92 -23.73 6.76 -10.71
C ARG A 92 -22.63 7.17 -11.70
N LYS A 93 -22.28 8.47 -11.77
CA LYS A 93 -21.22 8.98 -12.65
C LYS A 93 -19.83 8.46 -12.27
N SER A 94 -19.50 8.44 -10.98
CA SER A 94 -18.22 7.88 -10.51
C SER A 94 -18.11 6.38 -10.76
N ARG A 95 -19.21 5.63 -10.58
CA ARG A 95 -19.28 4.19 -10.90
C ARG A 95 -19.03 3.92 -12.37
N ASP A 96 -19.73 4.64 -13.23
CA ASP A 96 -19.66 4.40 -14.66
C ASP A 96 -18.28 4.82 -15.20
N ALA A 97 -17.64 5.84 -14.61
CA ALA A 97 -16.25 6.20 -14.90
C ALA A 97 -15.27 5.10 -14.47
N PHE A 98 -15.40 4.57 -13.26
CA PHE A 98 -14.53 3.51 -12.74
C PHE A 98 -14.68 2.20 -13.54
N LEU A 99 -15.91 1.75 -13.79
CA LEU A 99 -16.17 0.54 -14.57
C LEU A 99 -15.69 0.67 -16.02
N LYS A 100 -15.83 1.86 -16.63
CA LYS A 100 -15.26 2.12 -17.96
C LYS A 100 -13.74 2.09 -17.94
N ALA A 101 -13.08 2.62 -16.90
CA ALA A 101 -11.64 2.57 -16.75
C ALA A 101 -11.13 1.12 -16.56
N GLN A 102 -11.79 0.35 -15.69
CA GLN A 102 -11.46 -1.06 -15.44
C GLN A 102 -11.67 -1.91 -16.70
N LYS A 103 -12.82 -1.80 -17.36
CA LYS A 103 -13.10 -2.54 -18.61
C LYS A 103 -12.09 -2.20 -19.71
N ARG A 104 -11.73 -0.92 -19.85
CA ARG A 104 -10.66 -0.50 -20.77
C ARG A 104 -9.32 -1.13 -20.40
N LEU A 105 -8.99 -1.25 -19.12
CA LEU A 105 -7.75 -1.90 -18.70
C LEU A 105 -7.76 -3.39 -19.05
N ASP A 106 -8.83 -4.11 -18.69
CA ASP A 106 -9.00 -5.54 -18.96
C ASP A 106 -8.98 -5.86 -20.47
N ASP A 107 -9.70 -5.09 -21.27
CA ASP A 107 -9.70 -5.23 -22.73
C ASP A 107 -8.30 -4.98 -23.31
N ASN A 108 -7.55 -4.02 -22.76
CA ASN A 108 -6.18 -3.73 -23.17
C ASN A 108 -5.16 -4.77 -22.67
N LEU A 109 -5.45 -5.50 -21.59
CA LEU A 109 -4.58 -6.58 -21.09
C LEU A 109 -4.66 -7.82 -21.98
N ARG A 110 -5.83 -8.14 -22.52
CA ARG A 110 -6.04 -9.28 -23.43
C ARG A 110 -5.22 -9.19 -24.72
N VAL A 111 -4.87 -7.98 -25.17
CA VAL A 111 -4.10 -7.76 -26.41
C VAL A 111 -2.63 -8.22 -26.28
N PHE A 112 -2.06 -8.22 -25.07
CA PHE A 112 -0.66 -8.61 -24.85
C PHE A 112 -0.47 -10.11 -24.55
N ALA A 113 -1.55 -10.84 -24.27
CA ALA A 113 -1.51 -12.27 -23.95
C ALA A 113 -1.34 -13.19 -25.18
N SER A 114 -1.18 -12.64 -26.40
CA SER A 114 -0.99 -13.45 -27.61
C SER A 114 0.50 -13.63 -27.92
N PRO A 115 1.03 -14.87 -27.89
CA PRO A 115 2.38 -15.14 -28.36
C PRO A 115 2.36 -15.12 -29.90
N LYS A 116 2.64 -13.97 -30.52
CA LYS A 116 2.75 -13.87 -31.98
C LYS A 116 4.20 -13.78 -32.44
N LYS A 117 4.48 -14.57 -33.48
CA LYS A 117 5.75 -14.72 -34.24
C LYS A 117 6.50 -13.39 -34.42
N ARG A 118 7.83 -13.50 -34.55
CA ARG A 118 8.80 -12.41 -34.83
C ARG A 118 8.41 -11.60 -36.07
N GLU A 119 7.49 -10.67 -35.88
CA GLU A 119 6.98 -9.81 -36.93
C GLU A 119 7.61 -8.43 -36.73
N LYS A 120 8.39 -8.02 -37.73
CA LYS A 120 9.18 -6.78 -37.79
C LYS A 120 8.40 -5.59 -37.24
N LEU A 121 9.06 -4.72 -36.47
CA LEU A 121 8.42 -3.54 -35.90
C LEU A 121 8.22 -2.47 -37.00
N THR A 122 7.04 -2.49 -37.63
CA THR A 122 6.65 -1.44 -38.58
C THR A 122 6.41 -0.11 -37.87
N LEU A 123 6.49 1.01 -38.61
CA LEU A 123 6.23 2.35 -38.04
C LEU A 123 4.83 2.47 -37.44
N GLU A 124 3.84 1.92 -38.13
CA GLU A 124 2.44 1.90 -37.67
C GLU A 124 2.28 1.07 -36.41
N LYS A 125 2.90 -0.12 -36.35
CA LYS A 125 2.90 -0.98 -35.16
C LYS A 125 3.60 -0.30 -33.99
N ASN A 126 4.74 0.35 -34.23
CA ASN A 126 5.46 1.14 -33.23
C ASN A 126 4.57 2.25 -32.63
N LEU A 127 3.94 3.06 -33.49
CA LEU A 127 3.04 4.13 -33.07
C LEU A 127 1.83 3.58 -32.30
N PHE A 128 1.26 2.47 -32.76
CA PHE A 128 0.13 1.80 -32.13
C PHE A 128 0.48 1.35 -30.69
N LEU A 129 1.61 0.67 -30.50
CA LEU A 129 2.06 0.20 -29.20
C LEU A 129 2.32 1.36 -28.23
N ILE A 130 2.98 2.43 -28.70
CA ILE A 130 3.22 3.64 -27.90
C ILE A 130 1.89 4.26 -27.45
N ARG A 131 0.92 4.45 -28.37
CA ARG A 131 -0.41 4.99 -28.04
C ARG A 131 -1.17 4.11 -27.06
N GLN A 132 -0.97 2.80 -27.10
CA GLN A 132 -1.59 1.87 -26.15
C GLN A 132 -0.97 2.00 -24.76
N ILE A 133 0.36 2.10 -24.67
CA ILE A 133 1.07 2.35 -23.42
C ILE A 133 0.64 3.70 -22.83
N GLU A 134 0.53 4.75 -23.64
CA GLU A 134 0.04 6.06 -23.21
C GLU A 134 -1.38 5.97 -22.65
N ARG A 135 -2.31 5.31 -23.35
CA ARG A 135 -3.67 5.12 -22.87
C ARG A 135 -3.72 4.36 -21.54
N LYS A 136 -2.90 3.32 -21.39
CA LYS A 136 -2.78 2.58 -20.12
C LYS A 136 -2.18 3.46 -19.02
N SER A 137 -1.17 4.26 -19.34
CA SER A 137 -0.53 5.19 -18.41
C SER A 137 -1.52 6.23 -17.90
N GLU A 138 -2.29 6.86 -18.79
CA GLU A 138 -3.32 7.83 -18.41
C GLU A 138 -4.43 7.20 -17.58
N ALA A 139 -4.87 5.99 -17.93
CA ALA A 139 -5.84 5.25 -17.11
C ALA A 139 -5.29 4.93 -15.71
N ALA A 140 -4.03 4.52 -15.63
CA ALA A 140 -3.34 4.22 -14.37
C ALA A 140 -3.17 5.47 -13.49
N LYS A 141 -2.86 6.63 -14.08
CA LYS A 141 -2.79 7.91 -13.36
C LYS A 141 -4.12 8.34 -12.74
N VAL A 142 -5.25 7.89 -13.28
CA VAL A 142 -6.57 8.12 -12.65
C VAL A 142 -6.80 7.17 -11.47
N LEU A 143 -6.15 6.01 -11.47
CA LEU A 143 -6.23 4.97 -10.43
C LEU A 143 -4.99 5.03 -9.51
N VAL A 144 -4.68 6.23 -9.01
CA VAL A 144 -3.42 6.56 -8.31
C VAL A 144 -3.05 5.59 -7.19
N ASP A 145 -4.04 5.03 -6.49
CA ASP A 145 -3.80 4.23 -5.28
C ASP A 145 -3.60 2.73 -5.56
N LEU A 146 -3.69 2.28 -6.82
CA LEU A 146 -3.61 0.87 -7.18
C LEU A 146 -2.23 0.47 -7.70
N ALA A 147 -1.40 -0.07 -6.80
CA ALA A 147 -0.04 -0.54 -7.10
C ALA A 147 0.03 -1.48 -8.31
N GLU A 148 -0.91 -2.44 -8.40
CA GLU A 148 -0.98 -3.43 -9.48
C GLU A 148 -1.18 -2.78 -10.86
N VAL A 149 -1.96 -1.70 -10.93
CA VAL A 149 -2.20 -0.99 -12.19
C VAL A 149 -0.91 -0.33 -12.68
N HIS A 150 -0.14 0.29 -11.79
CA HIS A 150 1.17 0.86 -12.13
C HIS A 150 2.18 -0.21 -12.56
N ARG A 151 2.20 -1.36 -11.88
CA ARG A 151 3.02 -2.51 -12.27
C ARG A 151 2.69 -3.01 -13.68
N ASN A 152 1.41 -3.14 -14.01
CA ASN A 152 0.98 -3.60 -15.34
C ASN A 152 1.41 -2.65 -16.47
N VAL A 153 1.40 -1.34 -16.23
CA VAL A 153 1.94 -0.36 -17.19
C VAL A 153 3.45 -0.51 -17.33
N PHE A 154 4.16 -0.67 -16.20
CA PHE A 154 5.59 -0.91 -16.20
C PHE A 154 5.98 -2.16 -16.99
N GLU A 155 5.27 -3.27 -16.81
CA GLU A 155 5.47 -4.52 -17.57
C GLU A 155 5.23 -4.31 -19.07
N SER A 156 4.13 -3.62 -19.44
CA SER A 156 3.85 -3.26 -20.84
C SER A 156 4.96 -2.40 -21.46
N CYS A 157 5.56 -1.49 -20.67
CA CYS A 157 6.70 -0.69 -21.12
C CYS A 157 7.95 -1.55 -21.33
N ASN A 158 8.23 -2.49 -20.43
CA ASN A 158 9.37 -3.41 -20.58
C ASN A 158 9.24 -4.31 -21.81
N GLU A 159 8.05 -4.84 -22.07
CA GLU A 159 7.78 -5.63 -23.28
C GLU A 159 8.09 -4.81 -24.55
N TYR A 160 7.58 -3.58 -24.64
CA TYR A 160 7.88 -2.68 -25.76
C TYR A 160 9.37 -2.36 -25.87
N LEU A 161 10.04 -2.02 -24.76
CA LEU A 161 11.46 -1.68 -24.80
C LEU A 161 12.33 -2.87 -25.20
N ASN A 162 11.97 -4.08 -24.78
CA ASN A 162 12.63 -5.31 -25.21
C ASN A 162 12.44 -5.58 -26.71
N LEU A 163 11.25 -5.28 -27.27
CA LEU A 163 11.01 -5.36 -28.72
C LEU A 163 11.85 -4.33 -29.47
N VAL A 164 11.90 -3.10 -28.99
CA VAL A 164 12.70 -2.03 -29.58
C VAL A 164 14.19 -2.36 -29.52
N GLU A 165 14.70 -2.89 -28.41
CA GLU A 165 16.12 -3.27 -28.30
C GLU A 165 16.51 -4.35 -29.32
N LYS A 166 15.63 -5.32 -29.57
CA LYS A 166 15.85 -6.34 -30.60
C LYS A 166 15.84 -5.74 -32.00
N GLU A 167 14.85 -4.92 -32.34
CA GLU A 167 14.79 -4.28 -33.66
C GLU A 167 15.96 -3.31 -33.89
N LEU A 168 16.42 -2.59 -32.86
CA LEU A 168 17.59 -1.71 -32.96
C LEU A 168 18.89 -2.45 -33.27
N LYS A 169 19.00 -3.75 -32.94
CA LYS A 169 20.15 -4.59 -33.32
C LYS A 169 20.12 -5.00 -34.80
N GLU A 170 18.94 -4.97 -35.43
CA GLU A 170 18.73 -5.42 -36.82
C GLU A 170 18.59 -4.24 -37.82
N ILE A 171 18.29 -3.04 -37.35
CA ILE A 171 18.09 -1.85 -38.19
C ILE A 171 19.42 -1.24 -38.66
N SER A 172 19.50 -0.89 -39.95
CA SER A 172 20.60 -0.10 -40.50
C SER A 172 20.54 1.39 -40.06
N ALA A 173 21.70 2.03 -39.96
CA ALA A 173 21.82 3.44 -39.56
C ALA A 173 21.05 4.42 -40.47
N GLU A 174 20.88 4.08 -41.74
CA GLU A 174 20.20 4.89 -42.76
C GLU A 174 18.68 4.66 -42.81
N SER A 175 18.15 3.75 -41.98
CA SER A 175 16.73 3.43 -41.98
C SER A 175 15.90 4.64 -41.53
N PRO A 176 14.91 5.09 -42.33
CA PRO A 176 14.03 6.20 -41.95
C PRO A 176 13.19 5.88 -40.70
N ARG A 177 13.09 4.60 -40.31
CA ARG A 177 12.36 4.14 -39.12
C ARG A 177 13.13 4.36 -37.82
N LEU A 178 14.46 4.50 -37.89
CA LEU A 178 15.33 4.58 -36.73
C LEU A 178 14.97 5.76 -35.82
N VAL A 179 14.78 6.95 -36.42
CA VAL A 179 14.44 8.17 -35.68
C VAL A 179 13.13 8.04 -34.91
N ALA A 180 12.10 7.46 -35.55
CA ALA A 180 10.80 7.26 -34.93
C ALA A 180 10.86 6.25 -33.77
N ILE A 181 11.62 5.16 -33.93
CA ILE A 181 11.82 4.15 -32.88
C ILE A 181 12.58 4.75 -31.69
N LEU A 182 13.65 5.51 -31.92
CA LEU A 182 14.42 6.17 -30.86
C LEU A 182 13.57 7.20 -30.10
N LYS A 183 12.73 7.98 -30.80
CA LYS A 183 11.80 8.92 -30.16
C LYS A 183 10.77 8.18 -29.30
N GLY A 184 10.22 7.08 -29.82
CA GLY A 184 9.31 6.21 -29.08
C GLY A 184 9.95 5.59 -27.84
N LYS A 185 11.18 5.08 -27.96
CA LYS A 185 11.97 4.54 -26.85
C LYS A 185 12.10 5.53 -25.71
N ARG A 186 12.57 6.76 -25.98
CA ARG A 186 12.72 7.81 -24.95
C ARG A 186 11.40 8.12 -24.26
N LYS A 187 10.30 8.20 -25.01
CA LYS A 187 8.96 8.46 -24.45
C LYS A 187 8.51 7.34 -23.51
N VAL A 188 8.66 6.09 -23.93
CA VAL A 188 8.27 4.93 -23.11
C VAL A 188 9.19 4.75 -21.91
N GLU A 189 10.48 5.09 -22.00
CA GLU A 189 11.40 5.09 -20.86
C GLU A 189 10.95 6.07 -19.76
N GLN A 190 10.47 7.26 -20.13
CA GLN A 190 9.92 8.22 -19.17
C GLN A 190 8.65 7.68 -18.49
N ILE A 191 7.73 7.09 -19.27
CA ILE A 191 6.51 6.46 -18.73
C ILE A 191 6.88 5.31 -17.78
N ARG A 192 7.81 4.44 -18.21
CA ARG A 192 8.31 3.32 -17.40
C ARG A 192 8.89 3.82 -16.07
N LYS A 193 9.73 4.85 -16.10
CA LYS A 193 10.32 5.43 -14.90
C LYS A 193 9.24 5.92 -13.94
N TYR A 194 8.27 6.67 -14.43
CA TYR A 194 7.16 7.14 -13.60
C TYR A 194 6.41 5.97 -12.93
N HIS A 195 5.96 4.99 -13.71
CA HIS A 195 5.13 3.91 -13.18
C HIS A 195 5.88 2.98 -12.23
N VAL A 196 7.17 2.68 -12.46
CA VAL A 196 7.92 1.83 -11.52
C VAL A 196 8.12 2.50 -10.17
N LEU A 197 8.34 3.82 -10.16
CA LEU A 197 8.55 4.57 -8.92
C LEU A 197 7.27 4.70 -8.12
N VAL A 198 6.14 4.98 -8.79
CA VAL A 198 4.83 5.01 -8.14
C VAL A 198 4.44 3.62 -7.63
N TRP A 199 4.66 2.56 -8.42
CA TRP A 199 4.42 1.19 -7.98
C TRP A 199 5.23 0.85 -6.72
N ALA A 200 6.53 1.13 -6.71
CA ALA A 200 7.41 0.89 -5.57
C ALA A 200 6.95 1.67 -4.32
N GLU A 201 6.55 2.93 -4.48
CA GLU A 201 6.02 3.74 -3.39
C GLU A 201 4.73 3.15 -2.80
N LEU A 202 3.77 2.78 -3.65
CA LEU A 202 2.50 2.20 -3.23
C LEU A 202 2.69 0.83 -2.56
N GLU A 203 3.60 -0.01 -3.06
CA GLU A 203 3.96 -1.28 -2.41
C GLU A 203 4.50 -1.07 -0.99
N ALA A 204 5.40 -0.10 -0.80
CA ALA A 204 5.92 0.23 0.51
C ALA A 204 4.81 0.77 1.45
N GLN A 205 3.93 1.63 0.95
CA GLN A 205 2.81 2.16 1.74
C GLN A 205 1.81 1.06 2.13
N ASN A 206 1.41 0.22 1.17
CA ASN A 206 0.50 -0.91 1.40
C ASN A 206 1.07 -1.91 2.40
N MET A 207 2.39 -2.17 2.34
CA MET A 207 3.10 -2.97 3.32
C MET A 207 2.97 -2.37 4.72
N MET A 208 3.27 -1.07 4.89
CA MET A 208 3.19 -0.40 6.19
C MET A 208 1.79 -0.45 6.78
N ASN A 209 0.76 -0.13 5.99
CA ASN A 209 -0.64 -0.20 6.40
C ASN A 209 -1.07 -1.62 6.80
N SER A 210 -0.50 -2.64 6.13
CA SER A 210 -0.82 -4.04 6.41
C SER A 210 -0.09 -4.58 7.65
N LEU A 211 1.15 -4.13 7.92
CA LEU A 211 1.96 -4.61 9.04
C LEU A 211 1.36 -4.31 10.42
N GLU A 212 0.59 -3.24 10.55
CA GLU A 212 -0.12 -2.89 11.78
C GLU A 212 -1.23 -3.88 12.12
N ASN A 213 -1.87 -4.44 11.09
CA ASN A 213 -3.01 -5.33 11.23
C ASN A 213 -2.60 -6.79 11.44
N LEU A 214 -1.35 -7.14 11.13
CA LEU A 214 -0.83 -8.49 11.34
C LEU A 214 -0.44 -8.70 12.80
N GLU A 215 -0.89 -9.79 13.41
CA GLU A 215 -0.49 -10.17 14.77
C GLU A 215 0.75 -11.08 14.73
N LYS A 216 0.81 -11.99 13.77
CA LYS A 216 1.86 -13.00 13.66
C LYS A 216 3.15 -12.41 13.08
N THR A 217 4.27 -12.62 13.77
CA THR A 217 5.59 -12.18 13.30
C THR A 217 5.97 -12.82 11.96
N SER A 218 5.65 -14.09 11.74
CA SER A 218 5.94 -14.80 10.49
C SER A 218 5.25 -14.14 9.28
N GLU A 219 4.00 -13.72 9.44
CA GLU A 219 3.24 -13.00 8.40
C GLU A 219 3.84 -11.62 8.13
N LYS A 220 4.25 -10.89 9.19
CA LYS A 220 4.96 -9.61 9.04
C LYS A 220 6.24 -9.79 8.24
N LEU A 221 7.09 -10.77 8.61
CA LEU A 221 8.34 -11.04 7.91
C LEU A 221 8.12 -11.47 6.46
N ARG A 222 7.10 -12.28 6.18
CA ARG A 222 6.75 -12.68 4.81
C ARG A 222 6.34 -11.48 3.97
N LEU A 223 5.50 -10.61 4.51
CA LEU A 223 5.06 -9.39 3.83
C LEU A 223 6.24 -8.43 3.58
N THR A 224 7.04 -8.14 4.60
CA THR A 224 8.22 -7.28 4.48
C THR A 224 9.23 -7.81 3.46
N ARG A 225 9.48 -9.14 3.45
CA ARG A 225 10.37 -9.76 2.46
C ARG A 225 9.84 -9.61 1.04
N ARG A 226 8.55 -9.88 0.81
CA ARG A 226 7.92 -9.71 -0.51
C ARG A 226 8.02 -8.27 -1.00
N THR A 227 7.74 -7.30 -0.13
CA THR A 227 7.87 -5.88 -0.49
C THR A 227 9.33 -5.52 -0.79
N LEU A 228 10.28 -6.03 -0.01
CA LEU A 228 11.70 -5.83 -0.28
C LEU A 228 12.12 -6.38 -1.64
N GLU A 229 11.63 -7.56 -2.02
CA GLU A 229 11.87 -8.14 -3.35
C GLU A 229 11.30 -7.26 -4.46
N ASN A 230 10.06 -6.77 -4.32
CA ASN A 230 9.44 -5.84 -5.26
C ASN A 230 10.25 -4.54 -5.41
N LEU A 231 10.71 -3.96 -4.30
CA LEU A 231 11.54 -2.76 -4.32
C LEU A 231 12.92 -3.03 -4.97
N LYS A 232 13.52 -4.19 -4.74
CA LYS A 232 14.78 -4.60 -5.39
C LYS A 232 14.61 -4.79 -6.90
N ILE A 233 13.46 -5.28 -7.35
CA ILE A 233 13.13 -5.30 -8.79
C ILE A 233 13.11 -3.87 -9.32
N ALA A 234 12.42 -2.92 -8.68
CA ALA A 234 12.44 -1.52 -9.13
C ALA A 234 13.86 -0.93 -9.15
N LEU A 235 14.68 -1.26 -8.14
CA LEU A 235 16.04 -0.74 -7.97
C LEU A 235 16.99 -1.25 -9.05
N SER A 236 16.79 -2.46 -9.57
CA SER A 236 17.62 -2.99 -10.67
C SER A 236 17.46 -2.18 -11.96
N TYR A 237 16.31 -1.54 -12.18
CA TYR A 237 16.10 -0.65 -13.33
C TYR A 237 16.58 0.78 -13.08
N TYR A 238 16.54 1.26 -11.83
CA TYR A 238 16.92 2.64 -11.47
C TYR A 238 17.77 2.67 -10.19
N PRO A 239 19.04 2.21 -10.27
CA PRO A 239 19.89 2.00 -9.07
C PRO A 239 20.25 3.30 -8.34
N ASN A 240 20.27 4.42 -9.06
CA ASN A 240 20.65 5.73 -8.53
C ASN A 240 19.44 6.56 -8.05
N GLU A 241 18.23 6.01 -8.09
CA GLU A 241 17.05 6.73 -7.63
C GLU A 241 17.04 6.78 -6.10
N ARG A 242 17.52 7.89 -5.54
CA ARG A 242 17.71 8.11 -4.10
C ARG A 242 16.53 7.65 -3.25
N LYS A 243 15.30 8.02 -3.63
CA LYS A 243 14.09 7.67 -2.88
C LYS A 243 13.86 6.16 -2.76
N LEU A 244 14.19 5.43 -3.82
CA LEU A 244 14.04 3.98 -3.87
C LEU A 244 15.12 3.29 -3.03
N VAL A 245 16.36 3.79 -3.09
CA VAL A 245 17.45 3.34 -2.22
C VAL A 245 17.10 3.54 -0.75
N GLU A 246 16.60 4.72 -0.39
CA GLU A 246 16.16 5.03 0.98
C GLU A 246 15.02 4.11 1.43
N SER A 247 14.06 3.82 0.54
CA SER A 247 12.94 2.93 0.82
C SER A 247 13.38 1.47 1.00
N VAL A 248 14.27 0.96 0.15
CA VAL A 248 14.87 -0.38 0.31
C VAL A 248 15.57 -0.49 1.66
N LYS A 249 16.41 0.49 2.00
CA LYS A 249 17.13 0.53 3.28
C LYS A 249 16.16 0.53 4.47
N ALA A 250 15.13 1.38 4.43
CA ALA A 250 14.12 1.45 5.49
C ALA A 250 13.35 0.12 5.67
N VAL A 251 13.03 -0.58 4.58
CA VAL A 251 12.38 -1.89 4.63
C VAL A 251 13.31 -2.98 5.18
N GLU A 252 14.61 -2.92 4.86
CA GLU A 252 15.63 -3.81 5.43
C GLU A 252 15.79 -3.61 6.94
N GLU A 253 15.86 -2.35 7.38
CA GLU A 253 15.90 -1.97 8.81
C GLU A 253 14.64 -2.42 9.55
N LEU A 254 13.46 -2.23 8.94
CA LEU A 254 12.20 -2.70 9.49
C LEU A 254 12.17 -4.23 9.65
N MET A 255 12.68 -4.97 8.65
CA MET A 255 12.79 -6.42 8.73
C MET A 255 13.68 -6.87 9.89
N VAL A 256 14.83 -6.20 10.09
CA VAL A 256 15.73 -6.43 11.23
C VAL A 256 15.00 -6.16 12.54
N SER A 257 14.31 -5.03 12.66
CA SER A 257 13.53 -4.65 13.84
C SER A 257 12.46 -5.70 14.21
N ILE A 258 11.72 -6.21 13.21
CA ILE A 258 10.71 -7.27 13.43
C ILE A 258 11.35 -8.55 13.97
N LYS A 259 12.50 -8.98 13.40
CA LYS A 259 13.22 -10.18 13.86
C LYS A 259 13.70 -10.01 15.30
N VAL A 260 14.38 -8.90 15.60
CA VAL A 260 14.92 -8.59 16.93
C VAL A 260 13.79 -8.54 17.96
N SER A 261 12.70 -7.83 17.67
CA SER A 261 11.52 -7.80 18.56
C SER A 261 10.92 -9.18 18.80
N SER A 262 10.92 -10.05 17.79
CA SER A 262 10.43 -11.43 17.94
C SER A 262 11.31 -12.25 18.90
N HIS A 263 12.62 -12.18 18.74
CA HIS A 263 13.58 -12.85 19.60
C HIS A 263 13.48 -12.35 21.05
N ILE A 264 13.45 -11.03 21.28
CA ILE A 264 13.26 -10.44 22.61
C ILE A 264 11.95 -10.90 23.25
N LYS A 265 10.85 -10.94 22.50
CA LYS A 265 9.55 -11.42 23.03
C LYS A 265 9.61 -12.89 23.44
N LYS A 266 10.30 -13.74 22.68
CA LYS A 266 10.51 -15.15 23.03
C LYS A 266 11.40 -15.28 24.26
N ALA A 267 12.47 -14.49 24.34
CA ALA A 267 13.36 -14.43 25.50
C ALA A 267 12.60 -14.08 26.78
N ASN A 268 11.82 -12.99 26.75
CA ASN A 268 11.01 -12.56 27.90
C ASN A 268 10.00 -13.61 28.35
N ARG A 269 9.36 -14.31 27.39
CA ARG A 269 8.44 -15.42 27.71
C ARG A 269 9.18 -16.58 28.37
N ALA A 270 10.34 -16.97 27.86
CA ALA A 270 11.15 -18.04 28.46
C ALA A 270 11.63 -17.66 29.87
N SER A 271 12.10 -16.43 30.06
CA SER A 271 12.50 -15.89 31.37
C SER A 271 11.34 -15.90 32.36
N SER A 272 10.14 -15.46 31.95
CA SER A 272 8.94 -15.51 32.81
C SER A 272 8.50 -16.93 33.21
N GLN A 273 8.99 -17.96 32.50
CA GLN A 273 8.76 -19.36 32.81
C GLN A 273 9.91 -19.99 33.62
N GLY A 274 10.90 -19.20 34.06
CA GLY A 274 12.11 -19.69 34.75
C GLY A 274 13.10 -20.41 33.84
N LYS A 275 12.92 -20.37 32.51
CA LYS A 275 13.82 -21.03 31.54
C LYS A 275 14.93 -20.08 31.12
N TYR A 276 15.86 -19.80 32.03
CA TYR A 276 16.89 -18.77 31.86
C TYR A 276 17.84 -19.05 30.69
N ASN A 277 18.38 -20.26 30.57
CA ASN A 277 19.19 -20.69 29.41
C ASN A 277 18.52 -20.40 28.06
N VAL A 278 17.24 -20.80 27.93
CA VAL A 278 16.47 -20.59 26.69
C VAL A 278 16.24 -19.10 26.43
N ALA A 279 16.05 -18.30 27.48
CA ALA A 279 15.92 -16.85 27.36
C ALA A 279 17.22 -16.20 26.85
N VAL A 280 18.37 -16.63 27.38
CA VAL A 280 19.70 -16.18 26.96
C VAL A 280 19.94 -16.51 25.48
N GLU A 281 19.62 -17.73 25.04
CA GLU A 281 19.75 -18.13 23.63
C GLU A 281 18.93 -17.21 22.69
N TYR A 282 17.70 -16.86 23.08
CA TYR A 282 16.89 -15.94 22.29
C TYR A 282 17.47 -14.52 22.27
N TYR A 283 18.05 -14.04 23.36
CA TYR A 283 18.75 -12.75 23.38
C TYR A 283 20.01 -12.73 22.51
N GLN A 284 20.82 -13.80 22.54
CA GLN A 284 21.97 -13.95 21.66
C GLN A 284 21.56 -13.96 20.18
N ASN A 285 20.47 -14.67 19.85
CA ASN A 285 19.91 -14.62 18.50
C ASN A 285 19.49 -13.21 18.07
N ALA A 286 18.97 -12.38 19.00
CA ALA A 286 18.66 -10.99 18.72
C ALA A 286 19.93 -10.15 18.45
N LEU A 287 21.01 -10.38 19.22
CA LEU A 287 22.30 -9.73 19.02
C LEU A 287 22.92 -10.08 17.68
N ASN A 288 22.94 -11.37 17.30
CA ASN A 288 23.45 -11.82 16.01
C ASN A 288 22.76 -11.10 14.83
N VAL A 289 21.45 -10.87 14.93
CA VAL A 289 20.69 -10.13 13.91
C VAL A 289 21.06 -8.64 13.90
N LEU A 290 21.32 -8.02 15.05
CA LEU A 290 21.77 -6.62 15.14
C LEU A 290 23.20 -6.44 14.65
N GLU A 291 24.09 -7.39 14.91
CA GLU A 291 25.48 -7.34 14.45
C GLU A 291 25.56 -7.34 12.92
N GLN A 292 24.73 -8.15 12.26
CA GLN A 292 24.61 -8.21 10.80
C GLN A 292 24.00 -6.94 10.18
N SER A 293 23.32 -6.09 10.96
CA SER A 293 22.72 -4.87 10.44
C SER A 293 23.75 -3.73 10.35
N LYS A 294 23.61 -2.86 9.34
CA LYS A 294 24.48 -1.68 9.14
C LYS A 294 23.99 -0.42 9.89
N ASP A 295 23.09 -0.59 10.85
CA ASP A 295 22.46 0.52 11.56
C ASP A 295 23.41 1.12 12.62
N VAL A 296 23.40 2.44 12.71
CA VAL A 296 24.25 3.25 13.62
C VAL A 296 23.59 3.38 15.00
N GLU A 297 22.27 3.32 15.08
CA GLU A 297 21.54 3.51 16.35
C GLU A 297 21.38 2.22 17.18
N LYS A 298 22.05 1.12 16.78
CA LYS A 298 21.90 -0.21 17.43
C LYS A 298 22.61 -0.35 18.78
N HIS A 299 23.58 0.51 19.10
CA HIS A 299 24.43 0.36 20.29
C HIS A 299 23.66 0.35 21.61
N VAL A 300 22.67 1.23 21.77
CA VAL A 300 21.83 1.31 22.98
C VAL A 300 21.03 0.02 23.18
N LEU A 301 20.52 -0.56 22.10
CA LEU A 301 19.75 -1.80 22.17
C LEU A 301 20.64 -3.01 22.48
N ILE A 302 21.84 -3.05 21.91
CA ILE A 302 22.85 -4.09 22.20
C ILE A 302 23.22 -4.07 23.68
N GLU A 303 23.53 -2.89 24.23
CA GLU A 303 23.88 -2.73 25.64
C GLU A 303 22.76 -3.22 26.56
N LYS A 304 21.51 -2.84 26.25
CA LYS A 304 20.35 -3.29 27.00
C LYS A 304 20.16 -4.81 26.95
N ILE A 305 20.37 -5.43 25.79
CA ILE A 305 20.28 -6.89 25.66
C ILE A 305 21.39 -7.56 26.47
N ASN A 306 22.63 -7.04 26.43
CA ASN A 306 23.75 -7.58 27.19
C ASN A 306 23.51 -7.48 28.70
N GLN A 307 23.01 -6.35 29.21
CA GLN A 307 22.64 -6.20 30.62
C GLN A 307 21.61 -7.25 31.05
N GLU A 308 20.61 -7.51 30.20
CA GLU A 308 19.57 -8.48 30.48
C GLU A 308 20.09 -9.93 30.47
N ILE A 309 21.02 -10.26 29.56
CA ILE A 309 21.71 -11.56 29.58
C ILE A 309 22.45 -11.75 30.90
N GLN A 310 23.22 -10.74 31.36
CA GLN A 310 23.96 -10.82 32.62
C GLN A 310 23.03 -11.01 33.82
N ARG A 311 21.88 -10.34 33.84
CA ARG A 311 20.85 -10.52 34.87
C ARG A 311 20.35 -11.96 34.91
N LEU A 312 20.02 -12.54 33.76
CA LEU A 312 19.47 -13.90 33.66
C LEU A 312 20.48 -14.97 34.10
N LEU A 313 21.75 -14.83 33.72
CA LEU A 313 22.81 -15.74 34.17
C LEU A 313 23.01 -15.68 35.69
N GLY A 314 22.81 -14.51 36.30
CA GLY A 314 22.83 -14.37 37.76
C GLY A 314 21.64 -15.02 38.47
N GLU A 315 20.47 -15.09 37.83
CA GLU A 315 19.28 -15.77 38.37
C GLU A 315 19.38 -17.29 38.27
N GLU A 316 19.97 -17.80 37.19
CA GLU A 316 20.22 -19.22 37.00
C GLU A 316 21.17 -19.80 38.06
N ASN A 317 22.28 -19.10 38.33
CA ASN A 317 23.23 -19.51 39.38
C ASN A 317 22.60 -19.53 40.78
N LYS A 318 21.54 -18.75 41.01
CA LYS A 318 20.79 -18.76 42.28
C LYS A 318 19.78 -19.90 42.36
N SER A 319 19.19 -20.32 41.24
CA SER A 319 18.28 -21.48 41.22
C SER A 319 19.01 -22.81 41.41
N ASP A 320 20.31 -22.87 41.05
CA ASP A 320 21.12 -24.09 41.17
C ASP A 320 21.78 -24.27 42.55
N GLN A 321 21.69 -23.28 43.45
CA GLN A 321 22.05 -23.43 44.86
C GLN A 321 20.79 -23.77 45.67
N PRO A 322 20.50 -25.06 45.97
CA PRO A 322 19.40 -25.39 46.86
C PRO A 322 19.70 -24.77 48.23
N GLU A 323 18.74 -24.00 48.76
CA GLU A 323 18.78 -23.56 50.15
C GLU A 323 19.00 -24.81 51.02
N MET A 324 20.20 -24.94 51.60
CA MET A 324 20.48 -25.91 52.63
C MET A 324 19.70 -25.48 53.88
N SER A 325 18.43 -25.88 53.96
CA SER A 325 17.61 -25.83 55.17
C SER A 325 17.74 -27.13 55.95
#